data_AF-A0A7X9FAR1-F1
#
_entry.id   AF-A0A7X9FAR1-F1
#
_cell.length_a   1.000
_cell.length_b   1.000
_cell.length_c   1.000
_cell.angle_alpha   90.00
_cell.angle_beta   90.00
_cell.angle_gamma   90.00
#
_symmetry.space_group_name_H-M   'P 1'
#
loop_
_entity.id
_entity.type
_entity.pdbx_description
1 polymer ?
#
loop_
_entity_poly.entity_id
_entity_poly.type
_entity_poly.pdbx_seq_one_letter_code
_entity_poly.pdbx_strand_id
1 'polypeptide(L)'
;MKTKLFTLLIASAFISFTACQKDSEPIDQDSVNLADDDAVTNVVFDDIFSTVDNASQMMEDVLGKGDAKGGEYVMTDSCPTVRVSSTSPEVWPKTITIDYGTGCTGFNGSTRAGKIIITVSARRNV
;
A
#
# COMPACT_ATOMS: atom_id res chain seq x y z
N MET A 1 -15.84 6.68 -62.95
CA MET A 1 -15.95 6.18 -61.56
C MET A 1 -14.93 5.08 -61.25
N LYS A 2 -14.72 4.11 -62.14
CA LYS A 2 -13.75 3.00 -61.95
C LYS A 2 -12.29 3.46 -61.76
N THR A 3 -11.83 4.47 -62.51
CA THR A 3 -10.48 5.04 -62.35
C THR A 3 -10.28 5.76 -61.02
N LYS A 4 -11.27 6.51 -60.53
CA LYS A 4 -11.22 7.18 -59.22
C LYS A 4 -11.25 6.19 -58.04
N LEU A 5 -11.91 5.05 -58.22
CA LEU A 5 -11.92 3.96 -57.24
C LEU A 5 -10.55 3.26 -57.15
N PHE A 6 -9.89 3.06 -58.29
CA PHE A 6 -8.54 2.49 -58.35
C PHE A 6 -7.47 3.40 -57.74
N THR A 7 -7.56 4.72 -57.94
CA THR A 7 -6.62 5.68 -57.31
C THR A 7 -6.77 5.74 -55.79
N LEU A 8 -8.00 5.61 -55.27
CA LEU A 8 -8.27 5.56 -53.83
C LEU A 8 -7.73 4.29 -53.16
N LEU A 9 -7.79 3.16 -53.87
CA LEU A 9 -7.31 1.87 -53.37
C LEU A 9 -5.78 1.81 -53.29
N ILE A 10 -5.09 2.44 -54.24
CA ILE A 10 -3.63 2.54 -54.25
C ILE A 10 -3.13 3.51 -53.16
N ALA A 11 -3.84 4.61 -52.92
CA ALA A 11 -3.49 5.55 -51.84
C ALA A 11 -3.63 4.92 -50.44
N SER A 12 -4.63 4.06 -50.24
CA SER A 12 -4.82 3.31 -48.98
C SER A 12 -3.68 2.30 -48.72
N ALA A 13 -3.14 1.68 -49.78
CA ALA A 13 -2.05 0.71 -49.67
C ALA A 13 -0.70 1.34 -49.28
N PHE A 14 -0.46 2.62 -49.57
CA PHE A 14 0.78 3.31 -49.19
C PHE A 14 0.85 3.68 -47.70
N ILE A 15 -0.30 3.92 -47.05
CA ILE A 15 -0.36 4.24 -45.61
C ILE A 15 -0.02 3.02 -44.75
N SER A 16 -0.22 1.81 -45.28
CA SER A 16 0.10 0.55 -44.60
C SER A 16 1.61 0.29 -44.44
N PHE A 17 2.47 0.92 -45.25
CA PHE A 17 3.93 0.73 -45.19
C PHE A 17 4.64 1.74 -44.28
N THR A 18 3.99 2.85 -43.88
CA THR A 18 4.57 3.85 -42.97
C THR A 18 4.25 3.59 -41.50
N ALA A 19 3.34 2.65 -41.20
CA ALA A 19 2.88 2.37 -39.84
C ALA A 19 3.83 1.48 -39.01
N CYS A 20 4.93 0.99 -39.60
CA CYS A 20 5.95 0.19 -38.92
C CYS A 20 7.36 0.76 -39.15
N GLN A 21 7.58 2.03 -38.82
CA GLN A 21 8.91 2.42 -38.34
C GLN A 21 9.02 1.93 -36.91
N LYS A 22 9.53 0.71 -36.76
CA LYS A 22 9.96 0.21 -35.45
C LYS A 22 11.24 0.97 -35.10
N ASP A 23 11.09 2.18 -34.60
CA ASP A 23 12.13 2.85 -33.81
C ASP A 23 12.22 2.08 -32.49
N SER A 24 12.86 0.91 -32.55
CA SER A 24 13.25 0.16 -31.36
C SER A 24 14.60 0.67 -30.90
N GLU A 25 14.62 1.87 -30.34
CA GLU A 25 15.53 2.09 -29.21
C GLU A 25 15.17 1.01 -28.19
N PRO A 26 16.10 0.14 -27.77
CA PRO A 26 15.83 -0.81 -26.71
C PRO A 26 15.32 -0.01 -25.52
N ILE A 27 14.15 -0.36 -24.97
CA ILE A 27 13.74 0.20 -23.68
C ILE A 27 14.88 -0.14 -22.73
N ASP A 28 15.49 0.91 -22.18
CA ASP A 28 16.63 0.80 -21.29
C ASP A 28 16.24 -0.09 -20.10
N GLN A 29 17.06 -1.11 -19.80
CA GLN A 29 16.74 -2.07 -18.74
C GLN A 29 16.56 -1.35 -17.40
N ASP A 30 17.31 -0.27 -17.17
CA ASP A 30 17.19 0.51 -15.95
C ASP A 30 15.79 1.16 -15.84
N SER A 31 15.21 1.61 -16.96
CA SER A 31 13.85 2.17 -16.97
C SER A 31 12.77 1.13 -16.67
N VAL A 32 12.96 -0.13 -17.08
CA VAL A 32 12.04 -1.23 -16.75
C VAL A 32 12.18 -1.62 -15.28
N ASN A 33 13.42 -1.77 -14.80
CA ASN A 33 13.69 -2.11 -13.40
C ASN A 33 13.13 -1.04 -12.44
N LEU A 34 13.26 0.25 -12.77
CA LEU A 34 12.68 1.34 -11.99
C LEU A 34 11.15 1.27 -11.93
N ALA A 35 10.49 0.93 -13.03
CA ALA A 35 9.04 0.79 -13.06
C ALA A 35 8.56 -0.41 -12.22
N ASP A 36 9.29 -1.52 -12.27
CA ASP A 36 9.01 -2.71 -11.44
C ASP A 36 9.25 -2.43 -9.95
N ASP A 37 10.37 -1.76 -9.60
CA ASP A 37 10.69 -1.37 -8.22
C ASP A 37 9.64 -0.42 -7.64
N ASP A 38 9.15 0.54 -8.43
CA ASP A 38 8.07 1.45 -8.01
C ASP A 38 6.77 0.67 -7.72
N ALA A 39 6.40 -0.26 -8.60
CA ALA A 39 5.20 -1.08 -8.41
C ALA A 39 5.29 -1.93 -7.14
N VAL A 40 6.43 -2.58 -6.88
CA VAL A 40 6.66 -3.37 -5.66
C VAL A 40 6.62 -2.47 -4.42
N THR A 41 7.27 -1.32 -4.49
CA THR A 41 7.34 -0.36 -3.38
C THR A 41 5.96 0.15 -2.99
N ASN A 42 5.12 0.48 -3.97
CA ASN A 42 3.74 0.91 -3.74
C ASN A 42 2.91 -0.15 -3.01
N VAL A 43 3.01 -1.42 -3.44
CA VAL A 43 2.30 -2.53 -2.77
C VAL A 43 2.75 -2.68 -1.31
N VAL A 44 4.06 -2.56 -1.04
CA VAL A 44 4.60 -2.64 0.32
C VAL A 44 4.11 -1.47 1.19
N PHE A 45 4.12 -0.25 0.66
CA PHE A 45 3.65 0.92 1.38
C PHE A 45 2.15 0.83 1.69
N ASP A 46 1.32 0.46 0.72
CA ASP A 46 -0.12 0.30 0.92
C ASP A 46 -0.44 -0.74 2.00
N ASP A 47 0.30 -1.85 2.02
CA ASP A 47 0.14 -2.89 3.05
C ASP A 47 0.59 -2.40 4.44
N ILE A 48 1.66 -1.61 4.54
CA ILE A 48 2.09 -1.00 5.81
C ILE A 48 1.07 0.04 6.29
N PHE A 49 0.65 0.97 5.43
CA PHE A 49 -0.30 2.04 5.81
C PHE A 49 -1.66 1.48 6.21
N SER A 50 -2.19 0.50 5.48
CA SER A 50 -3.44 -0.17 5.86
C SER A 50 -3.32 -0.91 7.20
N THR A 51 -2.16 -1.50 7.50
CA THR A 51 -1.87 -2.09 8.82
C THR A 51 -1.88 -1.04 9.93
N VAL A 52 -1.25 0.11 9.70
CA VAL A 52 -1.21 1.25 10.65
C VAL A 52 -2.62 1.78 10.88
N ASP A 53 -3.40 1.97 9.83
CA ASP A 53 -4.78 2.45 9.90
C ASP A 53 -5.66 1.49 10.70
N ASN A 54 -5.55 0.19 10.45
CA ASN A 54 -6.30 -0.82 11.21
C ASN A 54 -5.96 -0.75 12.70
N ALA A 55 -4.67 -0.74 13.04
CA ALA A 55 -4.23 -0.67 14.44
C ALA A 55 -4.65 0.64 15.13
N SER A 56 -4.65 1.78 14.42
CA SER A 56 -5.13 3.05 14.95
C SER A 56 -6.65 3.05 15.20
N GLN A 57 -7.44 2.42 14.32
CA GLN A 57 -8.88 2.25 14.51
C GLN A 57 -9.19 1.33 15.70
N MET A 58 -8.45 0.23 15.88
CA MET A 58 -8.58 -0.63 17.06
C MET A 58 -8.32 0.16 18.35
N MET A 59 -7.30 1.02 18.37
CA MET A 59 -7.04 1.90 19.50
C MET A 59 -8.22 2.87 19.73
N GLU A 60 -8.73 3.52 18.69
CA GLU A 60 -9.89 4.42 18.80
C GLU A 60 -11.12 3.73 19.37
N ASP A 61 -11.42 2.51 18.93
CA ASP A 61 -12.54 1.71 19.43
C ASP A 61 -12.42 1.42 20.93
N VAL A 62 -11.24 1.00 21.38
CA VAL A 62 -10.98 0.74 22.81
C VAL A 62 -11.02 2.02 23.65
N LEU A 63 -10.54 3.14 23.13
CA LEU A 63 -10.66 4.44 23.79
C LEU A 63 -12.11 4.92 23.85
N GLY A 64 -12.90 4.67 22.79
CA GLY A 64 -14.29 5.12 22.66
C GLY A 64 -15.28 4.30 23.49
N LYS A 65 -15.00 3.01 23.73
CA LYS A 65 -15.86 2.12 24.53
C LYS A 65 -15.79 2.35 26.04
N GLY A 66 -14.89 3.21 26.52
CA GLY A 66 -14.76 3.48 27.96
C GLY A 66 -14.10 2.36 28.77
N ASP A 67 -13.59 1.31 28.10
CA ASP A 67 -12.80 0.23 28.70
C ASP A 67 -11.36 0.65 29.06
N ALA A 68 -11.07 1.95 28.97
CA ALA A 68 -9.79 2.56 29.28
C ALA A 68 -9.46 2.46 30.78
N LYS A 69 -8.79 1.37 31.17
CA LYS A 69 -8.33 1.17 32.56
C LYS A 69 -7.09 2.00 32.94
N GLY A 70 -6.50 2.70 31.97
CA GLY A 70 -5.24 3.42 32.14
C GLY A 70 -4.06 2.45 32.18
N GLY A 71 -3.06 2.69 31.32
CA GLY A 71 -1.90 1.81 31.18
C GLY A 71 -1.95 0.90 29.95
N GLU A 72 -0.94 0.02 29.86
CA GLU A 72 -0.73 -0.84 28.69
C GLU A 72 -1.92 -1.77 28.47
N TYR A 73 -2.34 -1.91 27.22
CA TYR A 73 -3.47 -2.74 26.84
C TYR A 73 -3.15 -3.56 25.60
N VAL A 74 -3.44 -4.86 25.68
CA VAL A 74 -3.30 -5.80 24.56
C VAL A 74 -4.63 -5.83 23.80
N MET A 75 -4.61 -5.34 22.58
CA MET A 75 -5.78 -5.25 21.68
C MET A 75 -6.07 -6.58 21.00
N THR A 76 -5.02 -7.32 20.66
CA THR A 76 -5.08 -8.71 20.20
C THR A 76 -3.84 -9.42 20.73
N ASP A 77 -4.04 -10.60 21.30
CA ASP A 77 -2.99 -11.49 21.81
C ASP A 77 -2.59 -12.57 20.78
N SER A 78 -3.19 -12.55 19.59
CA SER A 78 -2.87 -13.46 18.50
C SER A 78 -1.73 -12.93 17.62
N CYS A 79 -1.49 -13.57 16.48
CA CYS A 79 -0.49 -13.15 15.50
C CYS A 79 -1.12 -12.14 14.52
N PRO A 80 -0.68 -10.86 14.46
CA PRO A 80 0.35 -10.22 15.29
C PRO A 80 -0.21 -9.69 16.61
N THR A 81 0.64 -9.62 17.63
CA THR A 81 0.21 -9.11 18.94
C THR A 81 0.21 -7.59 18.91
N VAL A 82 -0.93 -6.96 19.17
CA VAL A 82 -1.07 -5.51 19.14
C VAL A 82 -1.23 -4.98 20.55
N ARG A 83 -0.35 -4.06 20.94
CA ARG A 83 -0.34 -3.43 22.27
C ARG A 83 -0.35 -1.92 22.14
N VAL A 84 -1.05 -1.22 23.03
CA VAL A 84 -0.95 0.24 23.18
C VAL A 84 -0.35 0.59 24.53
N SER A 85 0.52 1.59 24.59
CA SER A 85 1.20 2.01 25.81
C SER A 85 0.27 2.57 26.89
N SER A 86 -0.85 3.19 26.50
CA SER A 86 -1.84 3.72 27.43
C SER A 86 -3.21 3.92 26.78
N THR A 87 -4.25 3.39 27.41
CA THR A 87 -5.66 3.69 27.07
C THR A 87 -6.20 4.96 27.73
N SER A 88 -5.43 5.67 28.55
CA SER A 88 -5.92 6.89 29.20
C SER A 88 -6.21 8.00 28.18
N PRO A 89 -7.41 8.62 28.12
CA PRO A 89 -7.77 9.60 27.09
C PRO A 89 -6.87 10.85 27.05
N GLU A 90 -6.35 11.25 28.21
CA GLU A 90 -5.56 12.48 28.39
C GLU A 90 -4.05 12.26 28.14
N VAL A 91 -3.60 11.01 28.07
CA VAL A 91 -2.17 10.68 27.94
C VAL A 91 -1.79 10.56 26.47
N TRP A 92 -0.97 11.51 26.02
CA TRP A 92 -0.34 11.54 24.70
C TRP A 92 1.16 11.92 24.84
N PRO A 93 2.04 11.45 23.95
CA PRO A 93 1.80 10.55 22.82
C PRO A 93 1.50 9.11 23.26
N LYS A 94 0.82 8.35 22.39
CA LYS A 94 0.56 6.92 22.54
C LYS A 94 1.46 6.14 21.60
N THR A 95 1.93 4.97 22.04
CA THR A 95 2.67 4.05 21.19
C THR A 95 1.83 2.80 20.97
N ILE A 96 1.54 2.47 19.71
CA ILE A 96 0.97 1.18 19.33
C ILE A 96 2.11 0.31 18.80
N THR A 97 2.27 -0.89 19.34
CA THR A 97 3.25 -1.87 18.91
C THR A 97 2.52 -3.06 18.31
N ILE A 98 2.82 -3.37 17.05
CA ILE A 98 2.37 -4.57 16.35
C ILE A 98 3.57 -5.52 16.30
N ASP A 99 3.52 -6.62 17.03
CA ASP A 99 4.62 -7.58 17.19
C ASP A 99 4.32 -8.87 16.41
N TYR A 100 5.13 -9.12 15.38
CA TYR A 100 5.06 -10.32 14.55
C TYR A 100 6.01 -11.43 15.04
N GLY A 101 6.81 -11.17 16.07
CA GLY A 101 7.80 -12.11 16.57
C GLY A 101 8.76 -12.58 15.49
N THR A 102 8.90 -13.89 15.33
CA THR A 102 9.81 -14.52 14.36
C THR A 102 9.22 -14.69 12.96
N GLY A 103 7.93 -14.38 12.76
CA GLY A 103 7.25 -14.68 11.51
C GLY A 103 5.78 -14.99 11.73
N CYS A 104 4.91 -14.19 11.15
CA CYS A 104 3.49 -14.19 11.47
C CYS A 104 2.70 -13.56 10.31
N THR A 105 1.56 -14.14 9.95
CA THR A 105 0.65 -13.59 8.93
C THR A 105 -0.16 -12.44 9.52
N GLY A 106 0.01 -11.24 8.97
CA GLY A 106 -0.68 -10.03 9.39
C GLY A 106 -2.13 -9.93 8.91
N PHE A 107 -2.75 -8.79 9.22
CA PHE A 107 -4.13 -8.46 8.87
C PHE A 107 -4.45 -8.59 7.37
N ASN A 108 -3.46 -8.38 6.50
CA ASN A 108 -3.62 -8.38 5.04
C ASN A 108 -3.06 -9.65 4.37
N GLY A 109 -2.81 -10.73 5.13
CA GLY A 109 -2.29 -11.99 4.56
C GLY A 109 -0.78 -12.02 4.31
N SER A 110 -0.08 -10.88 4.42
CA SER A 110 1.37 -10.81 4.34
C SER A 110 2.05 -11.41 5.57
N THR A 111 3.02 -12.32 5.37
CA THR A 111 3.87 -12.83 6.45
C THR A 111 5.02 -11.88 6.71
N ARG A 112 5.17 -11.43 7.94
CA ARG A 112 6.22 -10.49 8.37
C ARG A 112 6.86 -10.98 9.67
N ALA A 113 8.07 -10.51 9.95
CA ALA A 113 8.77 -10.74 11.22
C ALA A 113 9.22 -9.38 11.79
N GLY A 114 9.43 -9.32 13.10
CA GLY A 114 9.80 -8.09 13.79
C GLY A 114 8.58 -7.29 14.27
N LYS A 115 8.72 -5.95 14.31
CA LYS A 115 7.71 -5.07 14.93
C LYS A 115 7.44 -3.83 14.08
N ILE A 116 6.19 -3.39 14.07
CA ILE A 116 5.79 -2.06 13.61
C ILE A 116 5.48 -1.23 14.86
N ILE A 117 6.15 -0.08 14.99
CA ILE A 117 5.99 0.84 16.12
C ILE A 117 5.36 2.13 15.59
N ILE A 118 4.17 2.44 16.08
CA ILE A 118 3.36 3.59 15.66
C ILE A 118 3.29 4.56 16.82
N THR A 119 3.77 5.79 16.62
CA THR A 119 3.60 6.87 17.60
C THR A 119 2.46 7.77 17.16
N VAL A 120 1.40 7.79 17.95
CA VAL A 120 0.26 8.68 17.76
C VAL A 120 0.42 9.86 18.70
N SER A 121 0.64 11.05 18.14
CA SER A 121 0.98 12.26 18.91
C SER A 121 -0.23 12.95 19.54
N ALA A 122 -1.39 12.83 18.92
CA ALA A 122 -2.64 13.42 19.38
C ALA A 122 -3.83 12.60 18.86
N ARG A 123 -5.02 12.87 19.42
CA ARG A 123 -6.27 12.26 18.94
C ARG A 123 -6.50 12.63 17.47
N ARG A 124 -6.92 11.65 16.66
CA ARG A 124 -7.33 11.89 15.28
C ARG A 124 -8.60 12.75 15.28
N ASN A 125 -8.55 13.89 14.60
CA ASN A 125 -9.73 14.70 14.31
C ASN A 125 -10.37 14.13 13.04
N VAL A 126 -11.45 13.38 13.18
CA VAL A 126 -12.33 12.96 12.08
C VAL A 126 -13.62 13.74 12.07
#